data_AF-A0A645JBD4-F1
#
_entry.id   AF-A0A645JBD4-F1
#
_cell.length_a   1.000
_cell.length_b   1.000
_cell.length_c   1.000
_cell.angle_alpha   90.00
_cell.angle_beta   90.00
_cell.angle_gamma   90.00
#
_symmetry.space_group_name_H-M   'P 1'
#
loop_
_entity.id
_entity.type
_entity.pdbx_description
1 polymer ?
#
loop_
_entity_poly.entity_id
_entity_poly.type
_entity_poly.pdbx_seq_one_letter_code
_entity_poly.pdbx_strand_id
1 'polypeptide(L)'
;MRKGGLAVRDAAGEPISLSALIEHGEKTQDEFYLRLRAYEDLREKGLIVKTGFKYGTHFRMYEKSPDERHARYLAHAISGDSPMAWPEVSRAVRIAGGVKKEMVFCCVTDKIEYVVFKWFRL
;
A
#
# COMPACT_ATOMS: atom_id res chain seq x y z
N MET A 1 15.83 6.70 6.70
CA MET A 1 15.73 8.12 6.33
C MET A 1 14.63 8.84 7.10
N ARG A 2 13.32 8.75 6.81
CA ARG A 2 12.30 9.49 7.61
C ARG A 2 12.29 9.16 9.12
N LYS A 3 12.40 7.88 9.48
CA LYS A 3 12.48 7.42 10.87
C LYS A 3 13.92 7.19 11.37
N GLY A 4 14.92 7.77 10.70
CA GLY A 4 16.34 7.65 11.08
C GLY A 4 17.01 6.28 10.86
N GLY A 5 16.26 5.19 10.72
CA GLY A 5 16.82 3.83 10.68
C GLY A 5 17.55 3.37 9.41
N LEU A 6 17.85 4.26 8.46
CA LEU A 6 18.55 3.90 7.21
C LEU A 6 19.17 5.14 6.55
N ALA A 7 20.42 5.04 6.09
CA ALA A 7 21.03 5.97 5.14
C ALA A 7 21.21 5.27 3.78
N VAL A 8 20.98 5.98 2.69
CA VAL A 8 21.13 5.47 1.32
C VAL A 8 22.16 6.33 0.61
N ARG A 9 23.04 5.68 -0.13
CA ARG A 9 24.08 6.28 -0.96
C ARG A 9 23.91 5.79 -2.40
N ASP A 10 24.38 6.56 -3.36
CA ASP A 10 24.41 6.15 -4.77
C ASP A 10 25.57 5.18 -5.05
N ALA A 11 25.75 4.80 -6.32
CA ALA A 11 26.82 3.89 -6.75
C ALA A 11 28.23 4.49 -6.58
N ALA A 12 28.37 5.82 -6.54
CA ALA A 12 29.63 6.51 -6.26
C ALA A 12 29.90 6.66 -4.75
N GLY A 13 28.92 6.33 -3.91
CA GLY A 13 29.00 6.45 -2.46
C GLY A 13 28.48 7.78 -1.92
N GLU A 14 27.92 8.65 -2.76
CA GLU A 14 27.38 9.94 -2.32
C GLU A 14 26.03 9.79 -1.62
N PRO A 15 25.76 10.51 -0.52
CA PRO A 15 24.52 10.40 0.22
C PRO A 15 23.34 10.92 -0.61
N ILE A 16 22.28 10.11 -0.70
CA ILE A 16 21.03 10.52 -1.35
C ILE A 16 20.10 11.09 -0.29
N SER A 17 19.53 12.28 -0.55
CA SER A 17 18.56 12.90 0.34
C SER A 17 17.19 12.21 0.24
N LEU A 18 16.37 12.38 1.29
CA LEU A 18 14.99 11.89 1.27
C LEU A 18 14.17 12.49 0.12
N SER A 19 14.34 13.77 -0.16
CA SER A 19 13.63 14.44 -1.26
C SER A 19 14.02 13.86 -2.61
N ALA A 20 15.31 13.62 -2.84
CA ALA A 20 15.79 13.01 -4.07
C ALA A 20 15.24 11.58 -4.27
N LEU A 21 15.11 10.79 -3.21
CA LEU A 21 14.47 9.46 -3.29
C LEU A 21 12.98 9.55 -3.62
N ILE A 22 12.26 10.51 -3.04
CA ILE A 22 10.83 10.70 -3.32
C ILE A 22 10.65 11.13 -4.78
N GLU A 23 11.42 12.12 -5.23
CA GLU A 23 11.39 12.61 -6.61
C GLU A 23 11.72 11.48 -7.61
N HIS A 24 12.71 10.65 -7.30
CA HIS A 24 13.02 9.48 -8.12
C HIS A 24 11.85 8.49 -8.17
N GLY A 25 11.19 8.22 -7.05
CA GLY A 25 10.01 7.36 -6.99
C GLY A 25 8.85 7.90 -7.84
N GLU A 26 8.55 9.20 -7.73
CA GLU A 26 7.51 9.87 -8.52
C GLU A 26 7.79 9.84 -10.02
N LYS A 27 9.07 9.91 -10.43
CA LYS A 27 9.48 9.82 -11.84
C LYS A 27 9.41 8.40 -12.41
N THR A 28 9.49 7.37 -11.57
CA THR A 28 9.67 5.97 -12.01
C THR A 28 8.43 5.10 -11.79
N GLN A 29 7.51 5.52 -10.93
CA GLN A 29 6.34 4.75 -10.58
C GLN A 29 5.09 5.64 -10.57
N ASP A 30 4.08 5.22 -11.32
CA ASP A 30 2.75 5.82 -11.23
C ASP A 30 2.22 5.74 -9.80
N GLU A 31 1.49 6.78 -9.38
CA GLU A 31 0.81 6.84 -8.08
C GLU A 31 1.76 6.68 -6.88
N PHE A 32 3.06 6.90 -7.07
CA PHE A 32 4.08 6.71 -6.03
C PHE A 32 3.72 7.43 -4.74
N TYR A 33 3.26 8.68 -4.84
CA TYR A 33 2.84 9.48 -3.70
C TYR A 33 1.70 8.83 -2.91
N LEU A 34 0.67 8.32 -3.59
CA LEU A 34 -0.46 7.64 -2.94
C LEU A 34 0.01 6.38 -2.20
N ARG A 35 0.87 5.60 -2.86
CA ARG A 35 1.46 4.38 -2.29
C ARG A 35 2.32 4.70 -1.08
N LEU A 36 3.17 5.73 -1.15
CA LEU A 36 4.04 6.14 -0.05
C LEU A 36 3.22 6.60 1.16
N ARG A 37 2.22 7.47 0.95
CA ARG A 37 1.33 7.96 2.01
C ARG A 37 0.59 6.82 2.71
N ALA A 38 -0.04 5.93 1.93
CA ALA A 38 -0.72 4.76 2.48
C ALA A 38 0.24 3.82 3.22
N TYR A 39 1.43 3.56 2.66
CA TYR A 39 2.44 2.72 3.30
C TYR A 39 2.87 3.28 4.66
N GLU A 40 3.14 4.57 4.75
CA GLU A 40 3.57 5.21 6.00
C GLU A 40 2.51 5.12 7.08
N ASP A 41 1.27 5.47 6.77
CA ASP A 41 0.16 5.45 7.72
C ASP A 41 -0.15 4.03 8.22
N LEU A 42 -0.21 3.05 7.30
CA LEU A 42 -0.39 1.65 7.66
C LEU A 42 0.74 1.13 8.57
N ARG A 43 1.99 1.54 8.32
CA ARG A 43 3.15 1.19 9.16
C ARG A 43 3.07 1.86 10.53
N GLU A 44 2.58 3.10 10.61
CA GLU A 44 2.35 3.81 11.87
C GLU A 44 1.25 3.17 12.72
N LYS A 45 0.24 2.59 12.08
CA LYS A 45 -0.79 1.76 12.75
C LYS A 45 -0.29 0.38 13.20
N GLY A 46 1.00 0.09 13.03
CA GLY A 46 1.63 -1.16 13.48
C GLY A 46 1.46 -2.34 12.53
N LEU A 47 0.94 -2.13 11.31
CA LEU A 47 0.80 -3.22 10.34
C LEU A 47 2.15 -3.55 9.69
N ILE A 48 2.35 -4.83 9.41
CA ILE A 48 3.44 -5.28 8.55
C ILE A 48 2.95 -5.17 7.11
N VAL A 49 3.51 -4.22 6.37
CA VAL A 49 3.15 -3.95 4.97
C VAL A 49 4.19 -4.58 4.05
N LYS A 50 3.74 -5.41 3.12
CA LYS A 50 4.59 -6.05 2.09
C LYS A 50 3.96 -5.82 0.72
N THR A 51 4.72 -6.05 -0.36
CA THR A 51 4.19 -5.97 -1.73
C THR A 51 2.97 -6.86 -1.93
N GLY A 52 1.92 -6.28 -2.52
CA GLY A 52 0.71 -6.96 -2.97
C GLY A 52 0.75 -7.43 -4.43
N PHE A 53 1.89 -7.29 -5.11
CA PHE A 53 2.05 -7.49 -6.56
C PHE A 53 1.46 -8.82 -7.06
N LYS A 54 1.67 -9.92 -6.32
CA LYS A 54 1.11 -11.26 -6.63
C LYS A 54 -0.42 -11.26 -6.78
N TYR A 55 -1.11 -10.28 -6.18
CA TYR A 55 -2.55 -10.17 -6.12
C TYR A 55 -3.07 -8.92 -6.84
N GLY A 56 -2.26 -8.26 -7.68
CA GLY A 56 -2.68 -7.05 -8.39
C GLY A 56 -3.05 -5.88 -7.47
N THR A 57 -2.45 -5.82 -6.28
CA THR A 57 -2.66 -4.75 -5.30
C THR A 57 -1.33 -4.13 -4.88
N HIS A 58 -1.35 -2.91 -4.35
CA HIS A 58 -0.12 -2.25 -3.90
C HIS A 58 0.51 -3.01 -2.72
N PHE A 59 -0.33 -3.45 -1.78
CA PHE A 59 0.12 -4.05 -0.53
C PHE A 59 -0.65 -5.30 -0.13
N ARG A 60 0.02 -6.14 0.64
CA ARG A 60 -0.59 -7.15 1.52
C ARG A 60 -0.16 -6.87 2.95
N MET A 61 -1.09 -6.97 3.88
CA MET A 61 -0.89 -6.51 5.25
C MET A 61 -1.12 -7.60 6.28
N TYR A 62 -0.33 -7.56 7.34
CA TYR A 62 -0.40 -8.50 8.46
C TYR A 62 -0.52 -7.74 9.78
N GLU A 63 -1.40 -8.22 10.65
CA GLU A 63 -1.55 -7.72 12.04
C GLU A 63 -0.47 -8.30 12.97
N LYS A 64 0.13 -9.43 12.59
CA LYS A 64 1.19 -10.15 13.31
C LYS A 64 2.26 -10.62 12.33
N SER A 65 3.33 -11.25 12.83
CA SER A 65 4.39 -11.77 11.98
C SER A 65 3.82 -12.65 10.84
N PRO A 66 4.30 -12.51 9.60
CA PRO A 66 3.91 -13.38 8.48
C PRO A 66 4.15 -14.87 8.75
N ASP A 67 5.09 -15.19 9.63
CA ASP A 67 5.43 -16.57 10.03
C ASP A 67 4.39 -17.17 10.99
N GLU A 68 3.60 -16.32 11.66
CA GLU A 68 2.55 -16.74 12.59
C GLU A 68 1.17 -16.77 11.95
N ARG A 69 0.87 -15.81 11.05
CA ARG A 69 -0.45 -15.68 10.42
C ARG A 69 -0.34 -15.21 8.97
N HIS A 70 -1.17 -15.77 8.11
CA HIS A 70 -1.32 -15.28 6.74
C HIS A 70 -1.87 -13.85 6.71
N ALA A 71 -1.49 -13.08 5.68
CA ALA A 71 -2.03 -11.75 5.44
C ALA A 71 -3.56 -11.80 5.37
N ARG A 72 -4.24 -10.99 6.18
CA ARG A 72 -5.69 -10.89 6.17
C ARG A 72 -6.21 -9.93 5.10
N TYR A 73 -5.40 -8.91 4.79
CA TYR A 73 -5.83 -7.80 3.94
C TYR A 73 -4.95 -7.67 2.69
N LEU A 74 -5.59 -7.34 1.57
CA LEU A 74 -4.96 -6.74 0.40
C LEU A 74 -5.32 -5.26 0.37
N ALA A 75 -4.33 -4.39 0.18
CA ALA A 75 -4.53 -2.95 0.18
C ALA A 75 -4.12 -2.31 -1.15
N HIS A 76 -4.95 -1.39 -1.63
CA HIS A 76 -4.69 -0.61 -2.84
C HIS A 76 -4.91 0.87 -2.52
N ALA A 77 -3.83 1.64 -2.58
CA ALA A 77 -3.88 3.10 -2.44
C ALA A 77 -4.54 3.74 -3.67
N ILE A 78 -5.47 4.66 -3.44
CA ILE A 78 -6.22 5.40 -4.46
C ILE A 78 -6.33 6.87 -4.06
N SER A 79 -6.55 7.76 -5.03
CA SER A 79 -6.91 9.15 -4.75
C SER A 79 -8.31 9.18 -4.12
N GLY A 80 -8.47 9.86 -3.00
CA GLY A 80 -9.81 10.10 -2.43
C GLY A 80 -10.60 11.19 -3.16
N ASP A 81 -9.91 12.00 -3.95
CA ASP A 81 -10.50 13.12 -4.70
C ASP A 81 -10.89 12.75 -6.13
N SER A 82 -10.62 11.51 -6.56
CA SER A 82 -10.89 11.04 -7.91
C SER A 82 -11.78 9.81 -7.91
N PRO A 83 -12.82 9.76 -8.76
CA PRO A 83 -13.70 8.61 -8.81
C PRO A 83 -12.97 7.38 -9.34
N MET A 84 -13.23 6.22 -8.73
CA MET A 84 -12.82 4.91 -9.25
C MET A 84 -14.00 4.26 -9.95
N ALA A 85 -13.76 3.66 -11.12
CA ALA A 85 -14.80 2.97 -11.87
C ALA A 85 -15.25 1.70 -11.13
N TRP A 86 -16.56 1.45 -11.04
CA TRP A 86 -17.11 0.24 -10.41
C TRP A 86 -16.51 -1.09 -10.93
N PRO A 87 -16.17 -1.24 -12.23
CA PRO A 87 -15.48 -2.43 -12.71
C PRO A 87 -14.09 -2.64 -12.08
N GLU A 88 -13.35 -1.58 -11.75
CA GLU A 88 -12.06 -1.68 -11.05
C GLU A 88 -12.24 -2.20 -9.63
N VAL A 89 -13.22 -1.65 -8.90
CA VAL A 89 -13.59 -2.11 -7.57
C VAL A 89 -13.97 -3.59 -7.60
N SER A 90 -14.85 -3.97 -8.53
CA SER A 90 -15.32 -5.36 -8.69
C SER A 90 -14.16 -6.33 -8.96
N ARG A 91 -13.21 -5.96 -9.84
CA ARG A 91 -12.02 -6.78 -10.12
C ARG A 91 -11.15 -6.98 -8.88
N ALA A 92 -10.86 -5.91 -8.14
CA ALA A 92 -10.05 -5.99 -6.93
C ALA A 92 -10.71 -6.86 -5.85
N VAL A 93 -12.01 -6.68 -5.62
CA VAL A 93 -12.80 -7.48 -4.67
C VAL A 93 -12.84 -8.95 -5.08
N ARG A 94 -13.03 -9.25 -6.37
CA ARG A 94 -13.00 -10.63 -6.88
C ARG A 94 -11.67 -11.31 -6.62
N ILE A 95 -10.56 -10.62 -6.88
CA ILE A 95 -9.21 -11.17 -6.64
C ILE A 95 -9.02 -11.47 -5.15
N ALA A 96 -9.36 -10.52 -4.27
CA ALA A 96 -9.24 -10.69 -2.82
C ALA A 96 -10.08 -11.87 -2.32
N GLY A 97 -11.34 -11.98 -2.78
CA GLY A 97 -12.23 -13.10 -2.46
C GLY A 97 -11.67 -14.45 -2.92
N GLY A 98 -11.09 -14.51 -4.12
CA GLY A 98 -10.48 -15.73 -4.66
C GLY A 98 -9.30 -16.26 -3.82
N VAL A 99 -8.61 -15.40 -3.07
CA VAL A 99 -7.51 -15.77 -2.17
C VAL A 99 -7.88 -15.70 -0.70
N LYS A 100 -9.19 -15.62 -0.40
CA LYS A 100 -9.77 -15.54 0.95
C LYS A 100 -9.15 -14.41 1.80
N LYS A 101 -9.03 -13.22 1.21
CA LYS A 101 -8.56 -11.98 1.88
C LYS A 101 -9.61 -10.89 1.76
N GLU A 102 -9.55 -9.93 2.67
CA GLU A 102 -10.37 -8.73 2.63
C GLU A 102 -9.69 -7.68 1.74
N MET A 103 -10.46 -7.02 0.86
CA MET A 103 -9.95 -5.94 0.03
C MET A 103 -10.08 -4.61 0.76
N VAL A 104 -8.99 -3.83 0.82
CA VAL A 104 -8.93 -2.54 1.49
C VAL A 104 -8.50 -1.47 0.48
N PHE A 105 -9.35 -0.48 0.23
CA PHE A 105 -8.96 0.72 -0.50
C PHE A 105 -8.47 1.76 0.51
N CYS A 106 -7.25 2.27 0.30
CA CYS A 106 -6.70 3.35 1.10
C CYS A 106 -6.93 4.66 0.32
N CYS A 107 -7.99 5.38 0.66
CA CYS A 107 -8.38 6.62 0.01
C CYS A 107 -7.51 7.75 0.58
N VAL A 108 -6.58 8.25 -0.23
CA VAL A 108 -5.60 9.27 0.19
C VAL A 108 -6.10 10.64 -0.21
N THR A 109 -6.35 11.49 0.80
CA THR A 109 -6.52 12.94 0.70
C THR A 109 -5.57 13.61 1.71
N ASP A 110 -5.98 14.69 2.37
CA ASP A 110 -5.31 15.23 3.57
C ASP A 110 -5.26 14.21 4.72
N LYS A 111 -6.29 13.35 4.81
CA LYS A 111 -6.37 12.21 5.72
C LYS A 111 -6.49 10.92 4.92
N ILE A 112 -6.22 9.79 5.55
CA ILE A 112 -6.39 8.48 4.92
C ILE A 112 -7.65 7.82 5.49
N GLU A 113 -8.58 7.53 4.60
CA GLU A 113 -9.78 6.75 4.90
C GLU A 113 -9.66 5.34 4.31
N TYR A 114 -10.28 4.37 4.98
CA TYR A 114 -10.20 2.97 4.58
C TYR A 114 -11.57 2.41 4.27
N VAL A 115 -11.76 1.94 3.04
CA VAL A 115 -12.96 1.21 2.62
C VAL A 115 -12.63 -0.27 2.53
N VAL A 116 -13.32 -1.08 3.35
CA VAL A 116 -13.06 -2.53 3.45
C VAL A 116 -14.22 -3.31 2.84
N PHE A 117 -13.92 -4.11 1.83
CA PHE A 117 -14.83 -5.09 1.28
C PHE A 117 -14.54 -6.46 1.87
N LYS A 118 -15.48 -6.94 2.67
CA LYS A 118 -15.44 -8.28 3.26
C LYS A 118 -16.32 -9.22 2.46
N TRP A 119 -15.79 -10.39 2.17
CA TRP A 119 -16.62 -11.46 1.63
C TRP A 119 -17.52 -12.00 2.74
N PHE A 120 -18.82 -12.04 2.50
CA PHE A 120 -19.79 -12.69 3.36
C PHE A 120 -20.62 -13.67 2.53
N ARG A 121 -20.95 -14.83 3.12
CA ARG A 121 -22.05 -15.68 2.63
C ARG A 121 -23.28 -15.34 3.47
N LEU A 122 -24.38 -15.05 2.79
CA LEU A 122 -25.72 -15.04 3.38
C LEU A 122 -26.15 -16.47 3.70
#